data_AF-A0A925I839-F1
#
_entry.id   AF-A0A925I839-F1
#
_cell.length_a   1.000
_cell.length_b   1.000
_cell.length_c   1.000
_cell.angle_alpha   90.00
_cell.angle_beta   90.00
_cell.angle_gamma   90.00
#
_symmetry.space_group_name_H-M   'P 1'
#
loop_
_entity.id
_entity.type
_entity.pdbx_description
1 polymer ?
#
loop_
_entity_poly.entity_id
_entity_poly.type
_entity_poly.pdbx_seq_one_letter_code
_entity_poly.pdbx_strand_id
1 'polypeptide(L)'
;MKRFLFLISALFIFSFCSHAQTIYPYLQSPSPTSIYVTWKTSSNSQSLVQYGLTSGSLNLSANGGNQIWSDNGYPANYYYHTVKLTGLSPNTKYYYRVTTGSNTSAICSFKTLPNPGQASTASGHIRFLIMGDNQIKSAPRFDSLVSGAKRKIYQKWGGDPSDNITLNFMVGDQVDVGTLDHYEFVHFDKNK
;
A
#
# COMPACT_ATOMS: atom_id res chain seq x y z
N MET A 1 -67.55 27.61 -4.06
CA MET A 1 -66.54 26.71 -3.45
C MET A 1 -65.52 26.33 -4.53
N LYS A 2 -64.31 26.91 -4.51
CA LYS A 2 -63.22 26.55 -5.42
C LYS A 2 -62.09 25.96 -4.55
N ARG A 3 -61.78 24.67 -4.72
CA ARG A 3 -60.69 24.00 -4.00
C ARG A 3 -59.46 23.98 -4.90
N PHE A 4 -58.43 24.73 -4.51
CA PHE A 4 -57.09 24.61 -5.08
C PHE A 4 -56.43 23.35 -4.52
N LEU A 5 -56.03 22.41 -5.39
CA LEU A 5 -55.11 21.33 -5.02
C LEU A 5 -53.68 21.85 -5.13
N PHE A 6 -52.98 21.94 -4.00
CA PHE A 6 -51.52 22.07 -3.97
C PHE A 6 -50.90 20.67 -4.05
N LEU A 7 -50.25 20.35 -5.17
CA LEU A 7 -49.35 19.21 -5.27
C LEU A 7 -48.00 19.58 -4.64
N ILE A 8 -47.70 19.04 -3.46
CA ILE A 8 -46.37 19.12 -2.86
C ILE A 8 -45.52 18.03 -3.52
N SER A 9 -44.64 18.46 -4.42
CA SER A 9 -43.54 17.64 -4.95
C SER A 9 -42.52 17.44 -3.83
N ALA A 10 -42.42 16.23 -3.28
CA ALA A 10 -41.38 15.86 -2.34
C ALA A 10 -40.06 15.65 -3.10
N LEU A 11 -39.16 16.62 -3.00
CA LEU A 11 -37.81 16.55 -3.54
C LEU A 11 -37.01 15.52 -2.71
N PHE A 12 -36.93 14.26 -3.15
CA PHE A 12 -36.01 13.28 -2.59
C PHE A 12 -34.58 13.67 -2.96
N ILE A 13 -33.88 14.35 -2.05
CA ILE A 13 -32.43 14.56 -2.13
C ILE A 13 -31.78 13.21 -1.83
N PHE A 14 -31.48 12.43 -2.88
CA PHE A 14 -30.58 11.28 -2.78
C PHE A 14 -29.19 11.82 -2.47
N SER A 15 -28.83 11.83 -1.19
CA SER A 15 -27.45 12.09 -0.77
C SER A 15 -26.61 10.91 -1.23
N PHE A 16 -25.83 11.09 -2.30
CA PHE A 16 -24.83 10.13 -2.72
C PHE A 16 -23.73 10.10 -1.65
N CYS A 17 -23.86 9.18 -0.69
CA CYS A 17 -22.78 8.89 0.24
C CYS A 17 -21.65 8.20 -0.55
N SER A 18 -20.65 8.99 -0.96
CA SER A 18 -19.41 8.45 -1.52
C SER A 18 -18.76 7.56 -0.45
N HIS A 19 -18.72 6.25 -0.69
CA HIS A 19 -18.04 5.33 0.21
C HIS A 19 -16.53 5.53 0.03
N ALA A 20 -15.88 5.98 1.10
CA ALA A 20 -14.43 6.04 1.14
C ALA A 20 -13.87 4.62 1.22
N GLN A 21 -12.96 4.26 0.31
CA GLN A 21 -12.26 3.00 0.32
C GLN A 21 -11.02 3.11 1.22
N THR A 22 -10.80 2.14 2.10
CA THR A 22 -9.51 1.99 2.79
C THR A 22 -8.43 1.56 1.79
N ILE A 23 -7.29 2.24 1.80
CA ILE A 23 -6.18 1.99 0.87
C ILE A 23 -4.95 1.45 1.63
N TYR A 24 -4.41 0.33 1.14
CA TYR A 24 -3.16 -0.27 1.61
C TYR A 24 -2.09 -0.18 0.50
N PRO A 25 -1.10 0.72 0.64
CA PRO A 25 -0.02 0.82 -0.33
C PRO A 25 1.02 -0.28 -0.15
N TYR A 26 1.47 -0.86 -1.26
CA TYR A 26 2.52 -1.85 -1.36
C TYR A 26 3.79 -1.24 -1.96
N LEU A 27 4.95 -1.63 -1.43
CA LEU A 27 6.26 -1.08 -1.82
C LEU A 27 6.99 -2.06 -2.73
N GLN A 28 7.56 -1.57 -3.83
CA GLN A 28 8.23 -2.38 -4.85
C GLN A 28 9.57 -1.79 -5.27
N SER A 29 10.50 -2.68 -5.63
CA SER A 29 11.78 -2.36 -6.28
C SER A 29 12.55 -1.20 -5.64
N PRO A 30 12.83 -1.25 -4.32
CA PRO A 30 13.61 -0.21 -3.67
C PRO A 30 15.04 -0.18 -4.23
N SER A 31 15.59 1.02 -4.28
CA SER A 31 16.98 1.30 -4.63
C SER A 31 17.53 2.35 -3.65
N PRO A 32 18.81 2.75 -3.76
CA PRO A 32 19.33 3.81 -2.91
C PRO A 32 18.61 5.16 -3.11
N THR A 33 18.04 5.41 -4.30
CA THR A 33 17.52 6.73 -4.67
C THR A 33 16.08 6.72 -5.19
N SER A 34 15.42 5.56 -5.21
CA SER A 34 14.04 5.43 -5.68
C SER A 34 13.31 4.23 -5.09
N ILE A 35 11.98 4.28 -5.09
CA ILE A 35 11.08 3.17 -4.74
C ILE A 35 9.77 3.33 -5.50
N TYR A 36 9.09 2.22 -5.78
CA TYR A 36 7.73 2.24 -6.30
C TYR A 36 6.72 2.07 -5.16
N VAL A 37 5.67 2.87 -5.19
CA VAL A 37 4.51 2.76 -4.32
C VAL A 37 3.31 2.40 -5.21
N THR A 38 2.67 1.28 -4.92
CA THR A 38 1.51 0.79 -5.66
C THR A 38 0.34 0.54 -4.74
N TRP A 39 -0.88 0.70 -5.24
CA TRP A 39 -2.10 0.38 -4.49
C TRP A 39 -3.25 0.15 -5.45
N LYS A 40 -4.34 -0.40 -4.93
CA LYS A 40 -5.57 -0.62 -5.68
C LYS A 40 -6.69 0.28 -5.20
N THR A 41 -7.46 0.83 -6.14
CA THR A 41 -8.80 1.38 -5.86
C THR A 41 -9.87 0.81 -6.79
N SER A 42 -11.14 0.99 -6.42
CA SER A 42 -12.29 0.67 -7.27
C SER A 42 -12.69 1.80 -8.23
N SER A 43 -12.12 2.99 -8.07
CA SER A 43 -12.46 4.18 -8.86
C SER A 43 -11.41 5.28 -8.72
N ASN A 44 -11.53 6.29 -9.59
CA ASN A 44 -10.68 7.49 -9.66
C ASN A 44 -9.24 7.19 -10.09
N SER A 45 -8.77 7.94 -11.10
CA SER A 45 -7.47 7.74 -11.74
C SER A 45 -6.31 8.48 -11.05
N GLN A 46 -6.58 9.29 -10.03
CA GLN A 46 -5.54 10.03 -9.32
C GLN A 46 -4.57 9.08 -8.62
N SER A 47 -3.28 9.25 -8.89
CA SER A 47 -2.18 8.52 -8.24
C SER A 47 -1.23 9.51 -7.59
N LEU A 48 -1.48 9.89 -6.34
CA LEU A 48 -0.65 10.83 -5.60
C LEU A 48 0.02 10.14 -4.41
N VAL A 49 1.34 10.34 -4.26
CA VAL A 49 2.08 10.04 -3.04
C VAL A 49 2.54 11.35 -2.42
N GLN A 50 2.24 11.55 -1.14
CA GLN A 50 2.87 12.60 -0.33
C GLN A 50 3.87 11.95 0.61
N TYR A 51 5.06 12.52 0.74
CA TYR A 51 6.14 11.94 1.53
C TYR A 51 7.05 13.01 2.16
N GLY A 52 7.84 12.60 3.15
CA GLY A 52 8.75 13.48 3.87
C GLY A 52 9.63 12.74 4.87
N LEU A 53 10.51 13.45 5.56
CA LEU A 53 11.43 12.87 6.54
C LEU A 53 10.80 12.66 7.92
N THR A 54 9.59 13.20 8.14
CA THR A 54 8.87 13.06 9.42
C THR A 54 7.41 12.72 9.17
N SER A 55 6.79 11.98 10.06
CA SER A 55 5.37 11.63 9.97
C SER A 55 4.44 12.86 10.09
N GLY A 56 4.89 13.91 10.77
CA GLY A 56 4.13 15.16 10.94
C GLY A 56 4.25 16.15 9.77
N SER A 57 5.17 15.93 8.83
CA SER A 57 5.40 16.83 7.70
C SER A 57 5.77 16.06 6.43
N LEU A 58 4.76 15.83 5.59
CA LEU A 58 4.90 15.23 4.26
C LEU A 58 4.97 16.35 3.22
N ASN A 59 6.12 17.01 3.16
CA ASN A 59 6.34 18.25 2.40
C ASN A 59 6.72 18.02 0.92
N LEU A 60 6.88 16.77 0.50
CA LEU A 60 7.17 16.38 -0.88
C LEU A 60 5.98 15.61 -1.46
N SER A 61 5.85 15.64 -2.78
CA SER A 61 4.81 14.90 -3.49
C SER A 61 5.30 14.38 -4.83
N ALA A 62 4.76 13.24 -5.25
CA ALA A 62 4.95 12.70 -6.59
C ALA A 62 3.62 12.21 -7.15
N ASN A 63 3.40 12.47 -8.44
CA ASN A 63 2.29 11.92 -9.18
C ASN A 63 2.77 10.70 -9.98
N GLY A 64 1.87 9.77 -10.24
CA GLY A 64 2.11 8.65 -11.14
C GLY A 64 0.91 8.36 -12.01
N GLY A 65 0.79 7.11 -12.43
CA GLY A 65 -0.27 6.64 -13.31
C GLY A 65 -1.09 5.53 -12.68
N ASN A 66 -2.07 5.05 -13.42
CA ASN A 66 -2.79 3.82 -13.10
C ASN A 66 -3.09 3.04 -14.38
N GLN A 67 -3.41 1.77 -14.21
CA GLN A 67 -4.01 0.92 -15.22
C GLN A 67 -5.32 0.36 -14.67
N ILE A 68 -6.32 0.22 -15.52
CA ILE A 68 -7.56 -0.48 -15.15
C ILE A 68 -7.41 -1.92 -15.62
N TRP A 69 -7.38 -2.85 -14.67
CA TRP A 69 -7.32 -4.27 -14.96
C TRP A 69 -8.72 -4.90 -14.88
N SER A 70 -8.87 -6.00 -15.61
CA SER A 70 -10.10 -6.79 -15.64
C SER A 70 -9.73 -8.27 -15.79
N ASP A 71 -10.49 -9.14 -15.14
CA ASP A 71 -10.45 -10.59 -15.37
C ASP A 71 -11.88 -11.16 -15.38
N ASN A 72 -11.99 -12.47 -15.64
CA ASN A 72 -13.29 -13.13 -15.57
C ASN A 72 -13.63 -13.43 -14.11
N GLY A 73 -14.59 -12.68 -13.56
CA GLY A 73 -15.17 -12.93 -12.23
C GLY A 73 -14.94 -11.84 -11.21
N TYR A 74 -14.08 -10.84 -11.47
CA TYR A 74 -13.95 -9.69 -10.59
C TYR A 74 -15.05 -8.65 -10.85
N PRO A 75 -15.90 -8.31 -9.86
CA PRO A 75 -17.18 -7.62 -10.10
C PRO A 75 -17.07 -6.08 -10.16
N ALA A 76 -15.86 -5.52 -10.17
CA ALA A 76 -15.63 -4.08 -10.06
C ALA A 76 -14.45 -3.63 -10.92
N ASN A 77 -14.27 -2.32 -11.08
CA ASN A 77 -13.04 -1.79 -11.68
C ASN A 77 -11.85 -2.07 -10.75
N TYR A 78 -10.71 -2.39 -11.35
CA TYR A 78 -9.45 -2.61 -10.63
C TYR A 78 -8.42 -1.57 -11.08
N TYR A 79 -8.43 -0.40 -10.45
CA TYR A 79 -7.43 0.64 -10.72
C TYR A 79 -6.15 0.27 -9.98
N TYR A 80 -5.14 -0.18 -10.71
CA TYR A 80 -3.80 -0.44 -10.20
C TYR A 80 -2.95 0.82 -10.35
N HIS A 81 -2.69 1.50 -9.25
CA HIS A 81 -1.91 2.74 -9.20
C HIS A 81 -0.43 2.44 -9.07
N THR A 82 0.40 3.24 -9.72
CA THR A 82 1.86 3.15 -9.60
C THR A 82 2.47 4.55 -9.58
N VAL A 83 3.23 4.84 -8.52
CA VAL A 83 4.02 6.07 -8.39
C VAL A 83 5.46 5.68 -8.09
N LYS A 84 6.40 6.22 -8.86
CA LYS A 84 7.84 6.09 -8.58
C LYS A 84 8.32 7.33 -7.84
N LEU A 85 8.83 7.16 -6.63
CA LEU A 85 9.56 8.20 -5.92
C LEU A 85 11.02 8.15 -6.38
N THR A 86 11.62 9.28 -6.72
CA THR A 86 13.00 9.39 -7.20
C THR A 86 13.73 10.52 -6.45
N GLY A 87 15.05 10.60 -6.61
CA GLY A 87 15.86 11.63 -5.94
C GLY A 87 15.94 11.45 -4.42
N LEU A 88 15.64 10.25 -3.91
CA LEU A 88 15.71 9.96 -2.49
C LEU A 88 17.16 9.83 -2.03
N SER A 89 17.41 10.15 -0.76
CA SER A 89 18.72 9.90 -0.14
C SER A 89 18.87 8.41 0.20
N PRO A 90 20.05 7.80 -0.04
CA PRO A 90 20.35 6.43 0.38
C PRO A 90 20.22 6.20 1.88
N ASN A 91 19.92 4.95 2.28
CA ASN A 91 19.81 4.51 3.68
C ASN A 91 18.94 5.41 4.59
N THR A 92 17.92 6.06 4.02
CA THR A 92 17.14 7.11 4.69
C THR A 92 15.70 6.67 4.88
N LYS A 93 15.16 6.90 6.08
CA LYS A 93 13.75 6.63 6.39
C LYS A 93 12.87 7.78 5.90
N TYR A 94 11.84 7.44 5.15
CA TYR A 94 10.81 8.35 4.68
C TYR A 94 9.45 7.91 5.19
N TYR A 95 8.61 8.87 5.51
CA TYR A 95 7.20 8.69 5.80
C TYR A 95 6.40 9.07 4.56
N TYR A 96 5.30 8.37 4.31
CA TYR A 96 4.47 8.61 3.14
C TYR A 96 3.01 8.23 3.37
N ARG A 97 2.13 8.76 2.53
CA ARG A 97 0.76 8.30 2.36
C ARG A 97 0.36 8.42 0.89
N VAL A 98 -0.61 7.61 0.48
CA VAL A 98 -1.17 7.66 -0.88
C VAL A 98 -2.53 8.35 -0.88
N THR A 99 -2.91 8.96 -1.99
CA THR A 99 -4.21 9.60 -2.16
C THR A 99 -4.77 9.38 -3.56
N THR A 100 -6.05 9.02 -3.60
CA THR A 100 -6.85 8.84 -4.81
C THR A 100 -8.25 9.40 -4.56
N GLY A 101 -8.56 10.56 -5.13
CA GLY A 101 -9.79 11.29 -4.85
C GLY A 101 -9.87 11.72 -3.39
N SER A 102 -10.95 11.33 -2.71
CA SER A 102 -11.15 11.55 -1.27
C SER A 102 -10.52 10.47 -0.38
N ASN A 103 -9.98 9.40 -0.97
CA ASN A 103 -9.39 8.30 -0.23
C ASN A 103 -7.91 8.58 0.06
N THR A 104 -7.52 8.48 1.32
CA THR A 104 -6.13 8.64 1.76
C THR A 104 -5.75 7.48 2.68
N SER A 105 -4.56 6.90 2.49
CA SER A 105 -4.07 5.83 3.38
C SER A 105 -3.65 6.37 4.74
N ALA A 106 -3.42 5.46 5.69
CA ALA A 106 -2.60 5.78 6.87
C ALA A 106 -1.20 6.26 6.45
N ILE A 107 -0.50 6.96 7.35
CA ILE A 107 0.91 7.31 7.16
C ILE A 107 1.74 6.06 7.46
N CYS A 108 2.47 5.60 6.44
CA CYS A 108 3.40 4.48 6.51
C CYS A 108 4.84 5.00 6.39
N SER A 109 5.83 4.11 6.51
CA SER A 109 7.23 4.48 6.30
C SER A 109 7.98 3.40 5.53
N PHE A 110 9.04 3.81 4.85
CA PHE A 110 10.01 2.92 4.21
C PHE A 110 11.43 3.45 4.43
N LYS A 111 12.42 2.60 4.18
CA LYS A 111 13.83 2.99 4.18
C LYS A 111 14.45 2.65 2.82
N THR A 112 15.13 3.61 2.21
CA THR A 112 15.88 3.36 0.96
C THR A 112 17.07 2.44 1.22
N LEU A 113 17.52 1.76 0.17
CA LEU A 113 18.71 0.91 0.29
C LEU A 113 19.97 1.75 0.56
N PRO A 114 21.00 1.21 1.22
CA PRO A 114 22.30 1.86 1.27
C PRO A 114 22.95 1.84 -0.11
N ASN A 115 23.95 2.70 -0.35
CA ASN A 115 24.78 2.56 -1.56
C ASN A 115 25.55 1.23 -1.53
N PRO A 116 25.94 0.70 -2.69
CA PRO A 116 26.81 -0.47 -2.76
C PRO A 116 28.04 -0.32 -1.85
N GLY A 117 28.30 -1.34 -1.03
CA GLY A 117 29.42 -1.34 -0.07
C GLY A 117 29.16 -0.61 1.25
N GLN A 118 27.99 0.03 1.44
CA GLN A 118 27.64 0.67 2.71
C GLN A 118 26.76 -0.22 3.60
N ALA A 119 26.93 -0.06 4.91
CA ALA A 119 26.09 -0.73 5.90
C ALA A 119 24.64 -0.22 5.84
N SER A 120 23.68 -1.14 5.95
CA SER A 120 22.25 -0.78 6.04
C SER A 120 21.79 -0.52 7.49
N THR A 121 22.49 -1.10 8.46
CA THR A 121 22.10 -1.08 9.88
C THR A 121 23.24 -0.57 10.74
N ALA A 122 22.93 -0.09 11.95
CA ALA A 122 23.93 0.44 12.90
C ALA A 122 25.05 -0.57 13.21
N SER A 123 24.72 -1.85 13.20
CA SER A 123 25.66 -2.96 13.42
C SER A 123 26.57 -3.29 12.22
N GLY A 124 26.52 -2.55 11.12
CA GLY A 124 27.38 -2.81 9.95
C GLY A 124 26.87 -3.89 8.98
N HIS A 125 25.71 -4.48 9.23
CA HIS A 125 25.20 -5.62 8.44
C HIS A 125 24.13 -5.21 7.42
N ILE A 126 24.06 -5.99 6.34
CA ILE A 126 22.90 -6.07 5.44
C ILE A 126 22.11 -7.32 5.85
N ARG A 127 20.79 -7.21 5.99
CA ARG A 127 19.94 -8.33 6.37
C ARG A 127 18.75 -8.44 5.45
N PHE A 128 18.41 -9.66 5.11
CA PHE A 128 17.28 -9.98 4.25
C PHE A 128 16.26 -10.80 5.03
N LEU A 129 14.99 -10.46 4.85
CA LEU A 129 13.88 -11.34 5.16
C LEU A 129 13.50 -12.05 3.87
N ILE A 130 13.41 -13.38 3.92
CA ILE A 130 13.02 -14.19 2.76
C ILE A 130 11.81 -15.02 3.20
N MET A 131 10.71 -14.90 2.47
CA MET A 131 9.44 -15.57 2.74
C MET A 131 8.81 -16.07 1.44
N GLY A 132 7.88 -17.02 1.53
CA GLY A 132 7.16 -17.58 0.38
C GLY A 132 5.97 -18.42 0.84
N ASP A 133 5.25 -19.01 -0.12
CA ASP A 133 4.24 -20.05 0.12
C ASP A 133 3.07 -19.60 1.04
N ASN A 134 2.71 -18.32 0.95
CA ASN A 134 1.77 -17.65 1.86
C ASN A 134 0.34 -17.50 1.31
N GLN A 135 0.08 -17.99 0.10
CA GLN A 135 -1.05 -17.67 -0.78
C GLN A 135 -2.45 -18.17 -0.38
N ILE A 136 -2.67 -18.61 0.85
CA ILE A 136 -3.96 -19.21 1.22
C ILE A 136 -4.96 -18.14 1.66
N LYS A 137 -6.01 -17.88 0.87
CA LYS A 137 -7.05 -16.89 1.19
C LYS A 137 -7.82 -17.25 2.47
N SER A 138 -8.27 -18.50 2.57
CA SER A 138 -9.09 -19.03 3.67
C SER A 138 -8.33 -19.33 4.97
N ALA A 139 -7.02 -19.06 5.02
CA ALA A 139 -6.19 -19.30 6.20
C ALA A 139 -5.28 -18.10 6.50
N PRO A 140 -4.94 -17.87 7.78
CA PRO A 140 -4.05 -16.78 8.19
C PRO A 140 -2.58 -17.15 7.97
N ARG A 141 -2.23 -17.80 6.85
CA ARG A 141 -0.86 -18.29 6.60
C ARG A 141 0.13 -17.14 6.48
N PHE A 142 -0.19 -16.15 5.65
CA PHE A 142 0.59 -14.92 5.54
C PHE A 142 0.72 -14.23 6.90
N ASP A 143 -0.38 -14.03 7.62
CA ASP A 143 -0.37 -13.34 8.91
C ASP A 143 0.51 -14.07 9.94
N SER A 144 0.44 -15.40 9.96
CA SER A 144 1.26 -16.24 10.85
C SER A 144 2.74 -16.13 10.53
N LEU A 145 3.11 -16.17 9.24
CA LEU A 145 4.49 -16.02 8.77
C LEU A 145 5.05 -14.63 9.09
N VAL A 146 4.33 -13.57 8.73
CA VAL A 146 4.75 -12.19 8.97
C VAL A 146 4.83 -11.88 10.46
N SER A 147 3.86 -12.35 11.24
CA SER A 147 3.88 -12.18 12.71
C SER A 147 5.05 -12.94 13.34
N GLY A 148 5.33 -14.17 12.88
CA GLY A 148 6.51 -14.94 13.29
C GLY A 148 7.82 -14.24 12.96
N ALA A 149 7.95 -13.72 11.73
CA ALA A 149 9.11 -12.95 11.29
C ALA A 149 9.31 -11.70 12.15
N LYS A 150 8.25 -10.89 12.33
CA LYS A 150 8.29 -9.68 13.16
C LYS A 150 8.71 -9.98 14.60
N ARG A 151 8.13 -11.02 15.22
CA ARG A 151 8.54 -11.47 16.57
C ARG A 151 10.02 -11.83 16.60
N LYS A 152 10.51 -12.59 15.61
CA LYS A 152 11.91 -13.02 15.59
C LYS A 152 12.89 -11.86 15.38
N ILE A 153 12.55 -10.91 14.51
CA ILE A 153 13.33 -9.68 14.27
C ILE A 153 13.41 -8.88 15.57
N TYR A 154 12.26 -8.65 16.22
CA TYR A 154 12.22 -7.91 17.48
C TYR A 154 13.00 -8.61 18.60
N GLN A 155 12.90 -9.93 18.74
CA GLN A 155 13.68 -10.70 19.70
C GLN A 155 15.19 -10.58 19.50
N LYS A 156 15.65 -10.44 18.25
CA LYS A 156 17.09 -10.36 17.94
C LYS A 156 17.65 -8.94 18.06
N TRP A 157 16.89 -7.93 17.67
CA TRP A 157 17.42 -6.58 17.49
C TRP A 157 16.56 -5.46 18.07
N GLY A 158 15.36 -5.77 18.57
CA GLY A 158 14.39 -4.78 19.04
C GLY A 158 13.95 -3.81 17.94
N GLY A 159 13.28 -2.73 18.36
CA GLY A 159 12.94 -1.60 17.49
C GLY A 159 12.02 -1.93 16.32
N ASP A 160 12.03 -1.04 15.33
CA ASP A 160 11.30 -1.20 14.07
C ASP A 160 12.04 -2.21 13.16
N PRO A 161 11.34 -3.19 12.56
CA PRO A 161 11.94 -4.07 11.56
C PRO A 161 12.71 -3.35 10.45
N SER A 162 12.28 -2.15 10.01
CA SER A 162 12.96 -1.36 8.97
C SER A 162 14.38 -0.93 9.34
N ASP A 163 14.69 -0.89 10.63
CA ASP A 163 16.01 -0.49 11.12
C ASP A 163 17.01 -1.65 11.07
N ASN A 164 16.49 -2.88 10.95
CA ASN A 164 17.24 -4.12 11.06
C ASN A 164 17.22 -4.97 9.80
N ILE A 165 16.14 -4.93 9.02
CA ILE A 165 15.96 -5.66 7.77
C ILE A 165 16.03 -4.69 6.59
N THR A 166 16.99 -4.93 5.70
CA THR A 166 17.26 -4.09 4.52
C THR A 166 16.23 -4.31 3.43
N LEU A 167 15.85 -5.55 3.18
CA LEU A 167 14.94 -5.91 2.10
C LEU A 167 14.19 -7.21 2.44
N ASN A 168 12.92 -7.25 2.04
CA ASN A 168 12.10 -8.45 2.08
C ASN A 168 11.97 -9.04 0.67
N PHE A 169 12.18 -10.35 0.54
CA PHE A 169 11.97 -11.10 -0.69
C PHE A 169 10.83 -12.09 -0.51
N MET A 170 9.86 -12.03 -1.42
CA MET A 170 8.77 -12.99 -1.53
C MET A 170 9.07 -13.94 -2.69
N VAL A 171 9.52 -15.17 -2.42
CA VAL A 171 10.15 -16.08 -3.40
C VAL A 171 9.18 -16.97 -4.18
N GLY A 172 7.95 -16.51 -4.38
CA GLY A 172 6.90 -17.25 -5.10
C GLY A 172 5.66 -17.43 -4.24
N ASP A 173 4.62 -18.00 -4.85
CA ASP A 173 3.39 -18.39 -4.15
C ASP A 173 2.82 -17.25 -3.29
N GLN A 174 2.78 -16.06 -3.89
CA GLN A 174 2.17 -14.87 -3.29
C GLN A 174 0.63 -14.91 -3.40
N VAL A 175 0.14 -15.50 -4.49
CA VAL A 175 -1.27 -15.74 -4.79
C VAL A 175 -1.43 -17.16 -5.36
N ASP A 176 -2.59 -17.77 -5.14
CA ASP A 176 -2.87 -19.17 -5.50
C ASP A 176 -3.40 -19.31 -6.93
N VAL A 177 -4.48 -18.59 -7.26
CA VAL A 177 -5.20 -18.75 -8.54
C VAL A 177 -4.81 -17.65 -9.57
N GLY A 178 -4.13 -16.59 -9.13
CA GLY A 178 -3.71 -15.50 -10.03
C GLY A 178 -4.83 -14.57 -10.51
N THR A 179 -6.00 -14.60 -9.89
CA THR A 179 -7.12 -13.69 -10.18
C THR A 179 -6.98 -12.34 -9.46
N LEU A 180 -7.66 -11.31 -9.96
CA LEU A 180 -7.75 -10.00 -9.32
C LEU A 180 -8.35 -10.09 -7.91
N ASP A 181 -9.28 -11.02 -7.67
CA ASP A 181 -9.77 -11.33 -6.33
C ASP A 181 -8.63 -11.79 -5.40
N HIS A 182 -7.73 -12.67 -5.87
CA HIS A 182 -6.58 -13.08 -5.08
C HIS A 182 -5.56 -11.96 -4.90
N TYR A 183 -5.32 -11.13 -5.93
CA TYR A 183 -4.45 -9.97 -5.76
C TYR A 183 -5.02 -8.94 -4.78
N GLU A 184 -6.34 -8.75 -4.72
CA GLU A 184 -6.95 -7.89 -3.71
C GLU A 184 -6.86 -8.50 -2.31
N PHE A 185 -7.38 -9.72 -2.14
CA PHE A 185 -7.63 -10.28 -0.80
C PHE A 185 -6.49 -11.15 -0.25
N VAL A 186 -5.51 -11.53 -1.06
CA VAL A 186 -4.34 -12.31 -0.62
C VAL A 186 -3.06 -11.49 -0.71
N HIS A 187 -2.91 -10.64 -1.73
CA HIS A 187 -1.73 -9.76 -1.84
C HIS A 187 -1.96 -8.43 -1.13
N PHE A 188 -2.85 -7.56 -1.60
CA PHE A 188 -3.00 -6.21 -1.03
C PHE A 188 -3.54 -6.19 0.40
N ASP A 189 -4.65 -6.89 0.68
CA ASP A 189 -5.31 -6.85 2.00
C ASP A 189 -4.43 -7.44 3.11
N LYS A 190 -3.58 -8.43 2.77
CA LYS A 190 -2.70 -9.07 3.74
C LYS A 190 -1.43 -8.26 4.00
N ASN A 191 -0.93 -7.49 3.04
CA ASN A 191 0.27 -6.65 3.17
C ASN A 191 -0.01 -5.28 3.83
N LYS A 192 -0.93 -5.23 4.80
CA LYS A 192 -1.30 -4.02 5.55
C LYS A 192 -0.32 -3.64 6.66
#